data_AF-A0A917NZ19-F1
#
_entry.id   AF-A0A917NZ19-F1
#
_cell.length_a   1.000
_cell.length_b   1.000
_cell.length_c   1.000
_cell.angle_alpha   90.00
_cell.angle_beta   90.00
_cell.angle_gamma   90.00
#
_symmetry.space_group_name_H-M   'P 1'
#
loop_
_entity.id
_entity.type
_entity.pdbx_description
1 polymer ?
#
loop_
_entity_poly.entity_id
_entity_poly.type
_entity_poly.pdbx_seq_one_letter_code
_entity_poly.pdbx_strand_id
1 'polypeptide(L)' 'MGPDSVSVSSWDALRAIGRRPGAGARELAASAFRSEQAFGTLAGRLVAQGLVDTDRRPGHGRRFEHHLTQNWRAAAEGGS' A
#
# COMPACT_ATOMS: atom_id res chain seq x y z
N MET A 1 -2.89 -18.07 17.72
CA MET A 1 -2.92 -16.98 16.72
C MET A 1 -2.16 -17.47 15.51
N GLY A 2 -2.85 -18.15 14.59
CA GLY A 2 -2.23 -18.63 13.35
C GLY A 2 -1.98 -17.45 12.40
N PRO A 3 -0.95 -17.49 11.56
CA PRO A 3 -0.70 -16.46 10.56
C PRO A 3 -1.76 -16.56 9.47
N ASP A 4 -2.95 -15.97 9.70
CA ASP A 4 -3.84 -15.68 8.59
C ASP A 4 -3.15 -14.59 7.76
N SER A 5 -2.55 -15.04 6.66
CA SER A 5 -2.68 -14.43 5.34
C SER A 5 -2.91 -12.92 5.43
N VAL A 6 -1.87 -12.10 5.27
CA VAL A 6 -1.91 -10.63 5.22
C VAL A 6 -3.35 -10.12 5.05
N SER A 7 -3.99 -9.77 6.18
CA SER A 7 -5.46 -9.66 6.31
C SER A 7 -6.09 -9.10 5.04
N VAL A 8 -7.20 -9.65 4.54
CA VAL A 8 -7.89 -9.24 3.28
C VAL A 8 -7.85 -7.72 3.02
N SER A 9 -7.98 -6.95 4.11
CA SER A 9 -7.75 -5.51 4.21
C SER A 9 -6.43 -4.96 3.63
N SER A 10 -5.30 -5.53 4.03
CA SER A 10 -3.94 -5.22 3.58
C SER A 10 -3.72 -5.66 2.14
N TRP A 11 -4.24 -6.84 1.77
CA TRP A 11 -4.23 -7.31 0.39
C TRP A 11 -4.97 -6.35 -0.55
N ASP A 12 -6.07 -5.77 -0.10
CA ASP A 12 -6.82 -4.82 -0.91
C ASP A 12 -6.05 -3.52 -1.15
N ALA A 13 -5.34 -3.02 -0.13
CA ALA A 13 -4.45 -1.88 -0.29
C ALA A 13 -3.30 -2.16 -1.27
N LEU A 14 -2.66 -3.33 -1.17
CA LEU A 14 -1.61 -3.73 -2.11
C LEU A 14 -2.14 -3.83 -3.55
N ARG A 15 -3.33 -4.42 -3.75
CA ARG A 15 -3.98 -4.48 -5.06
C ARG A 15 -4.35 -3.08 -5.58
N ALA A 16 -4.81 -2.17 -4.72
CA ALA A 16 -5.10 -0.79 -5.12
C ALA A 16 -3.84 -0.06 -5.60
N ILE A 17 -2.72 -0.19 -4.88
CA ILE A 17 -1.43 0.40 -5.27
C ILE A 17 -0.93 -0.24 -6.56
N GLY A 18 -1.05 -1.56 -6.73
CA GLY A 18 -0.64 -2.25 -7.94
C GLY A 18 -1.45 -1.85 -9.19
N ARG A 19 -2.74 -1.54 -9.02
CA ARG A 19 -3.59 -1.05 -10.11
C ARG A 19 -3.33 0.42 -10.48
N ARG A 20 -2.89 1.24 -9.52
CA ARG A 20 -2.64 2.68 -9.69
C ARG A 20 -1.33 3.11 -9.02
N PRO A 21 -0.17 2.66 -9.53
CA PRO A 21 1.12 3.09 -8.99
C PRO A 21 1.27 4.60 -9.20
N GLY A 22 1.80 5.30 -8.19
CA GLY A 22 1.92 6.77 -8.22
C GLY A 22 0.69 7.52 -7.71
N ALA A 23 -0.44 6.85 -7.47
CA ALA A 23 -1.61 7.52 -6.90
C ALA A 23 -1.36 7.96 -5.45
N GLY A 24 -2.04 9.07 -5.08
CA GLY A 24 -2.04 9.56 -3.71
C GLY A 24 -2.92 8.74 -2.78
N ALA A 25 -2.71 8.87 -1.47
CA ALA A 25 -3.42 8.12 -0.44
C ALA A 25 -4.97 8.19 -0.56
N ARG A 26 -5.51 9.35 -0.94
CA ARG A 26 -6.96 9.55 -1.12
C ARG A 26 -7.56 8.62 -2.18
N GLU A 27 -6.92 8.55 -3.34
CA GLU A 27 -7.40 7.75 -4.48
C GLU A 27 -7.30 6.26 -4.20
N LEU A 28 -6.20 5.85 -3.56
CA LEU A 28 -5.96 4.48 -3.17
C LEU A 28 -6.94 4.03 -2.08
N ALA A 29 -7.22 4.90 -1.10
CA ALA A 29 -8.21 4.65 -0.06
C ALA A 29 -9.61 4.44 -0.66
N ALA A 30 -10.02 5.30 -1.60
CA ALA A 30 -11.29 5.14 -2.32
C ALA A 30 -11.36 3.82 -3.08
N SER A 31 -10.25 3.43 -3.73
CA SER A 31 -10.16 2.16 -4.47
C SER A 31 -10.14 0.92 -3.58
N ALA A 32 -9.75 1.09 -2.30
CA ALA A 32 -9.68 0.03 -1.30
C ALA A 32 -10.86 0.03 -0.31
N PHE A 33 -11.92 0.80 -0.61
CA PHE A 33 -13.09 1.00 0.25
C PHE A 33 -12.72 1.40 1.70
N ARG A 34 -11.72 2.27 1.84
CA ARG A 34 -11.21 2.76 3.13
C ARG A 34 -11.23 4.29 3.18
N SER A 35 -11.25 4.82 4.40
CA SER A 35 -10.96 6.23 4.64
C SER A 35 -9.48 6.53 4.38
N GLU A 36 -9.18 7.75 3.95
CA GLU A 36 -7.81 8.21 3.69
C GLU A 36 -6.88 8.04 4.91
N GLN A 37 -7.36 8.33 6.11
CA GLN A 37 -6.59 8.18 7.35
C GLN A 37 -6.27 6.71 7.68
N ALA A 38 -7.25 5.81 7.50
CA ALA A 38 -7.07 4.38 7.70
C ALA A 38 -6.08 3.81 6.69
N PHE A 39 -6.16 4.26 5.43
CA PHE A 39 -5.21 3.93 4.39
C PHE A 39 -3.81 4.44 4.70
N GLY A 40 -3.65 5.70 5.13
CA GLY A 40 -2.35 6.26 5.50
C GLY A 40 -1.66 5.49 6.64
N THR A 41 -2.44 5.05 7.64
CA THR A 41 -1.92 4.23 8.75
C THR A 41 -1.44 2.86 8.26
N LEU A 42 -2.19 2.22 7.36
CA LEU A 42 -1.83 0.94 6.76
C LEU A 42 -0.62 1.07 5.81
N ALA A 43 -0.61 2.07 4.95
CA ALA A 43 0.48 2.36 4.03
C ALA A 43 1.79 2.60 4.79
N GLY A 44 1.76 3.38 5.88
CA GLY A 44 2.93 3.57 6.75
C GLY A 44 3.48 2.27 7.33
N ARG A 45 2.61 1.31 7.69
CA ARG A 45 3.04 -0.02 8.14
C ARG A 45 3.65 -0.84 7.00
N LEU A 46 3.07 -0.80 5.80
CA LEU A 46 3.59 -1.51 4.64
C LEU A 46 4.95 -0.94 4.18
N VAL A 47 5.16 0.37 4.31
CA VAL A 47 6.45 1.03 4.11
C VAL A 47 7.47 0.56 5.14
N ALA A 48 7.09 0.53 6.43
CA ALA A 48 7.95 0.01 7.48
C ALA A 48 8.31 -1.49 7.30
N GLN A 49 7.47 -2.26 6.61
CA GLN A 49 7.72 -3.65 6.22
C GLN A 49 8.49 -3.79 4.89
N GLY A 50 8.82 -2.68 4.21
CA GLY A 50 9.51 -2.70 2.92
C GLY A 50 8.68 -3.27 1.76
N LEU A 51 7.36 -3.32 1.89
CA LEU A 51 6.42 -3.84 0.87
C LEU A 51 5.92 -2.74 -0.08
N VAL A 52 5.92 -1.49 0.40
CA VAL A 52 5.51 -0.30 -0.35
C VAL A 52 6.62 0.73 -0.21
N ASP A 53 6.96 1.38 -1.31
CA ASP A 53 7.81 2.55 -1.33
C ASP A 53 6.92 3.79 -1.46
N THR A 54 7.25 4.84 -0.73
CA THR A 54 6.57 6.13 -0.86
C THR A 54 7.55 7.17 -1.37
N ASP A 55 7.55 7.39 -2.68
CA ASP A 55 8.35 8.45 -3.26
C ASP A 55 7.69 9.80 -2.95
N ARG A 56 8.50 10.70 -2.40
CA ARG A 56 8.05 12.05 -2.08
C ARG A 56 8.51 12.95 -3.21
N ARG A 57 7.62 13.25 -4.16
CA ARG A 57 7.94 14.19 -5.23
C ARG A 57 8.24 15.58 -4.67
N PRO A 58 9.41 16.17 -4.95
CA PRO A 58 9.66 17.56 -4.64
C PRO A 58 8.89 18.43 -5.64
N GLY A 59 7.70 18.92 -5.25
CA GLY A 59 6.94 19.87 -6.07
C GLY A 59 5.58 20.24 -5.49
N HIS A 60 5.39 21.52 -5.14
CA HIS A 60 4.14 22.29 -4.89
C HIS A 60 2.92 21.60 -4.24
N GLY A 61 3.14 20.56 -3.44
CA GLY A 61 2.12 19.87 -2.66
C GLY A 61 2.72 18.57 -2.17
N ARG A 62 2.65 18.28 -0.87
CA ARG A 62 3.25 17.08 -0.27
C ARG A 62 2.47 15.82 -0.68
N ARG A 63 2.56 15.44 -1.95
CA ARG A 63 1.98 14.20 -2.48
C ARG A 63 3.00 13.09 -2.30
N PHE A 64 2.59 12.08 -1.55
CA PHE A 64 3.29 10.81 -1.45
C PHE A 64 2.72 9.91 -2.54
N GLU A 65 3.57 9.56 -3.50
CA GLU A 65 3.27 8.58 -4.53
C GLU A 65 3.53 7.19 -3.93
N HIS A 66 2.58 6.25 -4.09
CA HIS A 66 2.76 4.89 -3.56
C HIS A 66 3.17 3.96 -4.68
N HIS A 67 4.28 3.26 -4.47
CA HIS A 67 4.81 2.27 -5.38
C HIS A 67 4.99 0.94 -4.65
N LEU A 68 4.73 -0.13 -5.37
CA LEU A 68 4.91 -1.48 -4.86
C LEU A 68 6.40 -1.89 -5.01
N THR A 69 7.03 -2.42 -3.95
CA THR A 69 8.44 -2.86 -4.00
C THR A 69 8.60 -4.26 -4.59
N GLN A 70 9.81 -4.70 -4.91
CA GLN A 70 10.00 -6.07 -5.38
C GLN A 70 9.61 -7.13 -4.32
N ASN A 71 9.65 -6.76 -3.03
CA ASN A 71 9.35 -7.64 -1.91
C ASN A 71 7.87 -8.02 -1.79
N TRP A 72 6.91 -7.18 -2.24
CA TRP A 72 5.49 -7.59 -2.19
C TRP A 72 5.20 -8.79 -3.09
N ARG A 73 5.90 -8.91 -4.23
CA ARG A 73 5.73 -10.05 -5.15
C ARG A 73 6.17 -11.35 -4.48
N ALA A 74 7.31 -11.34 -3.80
CA ALA A 74 7.77 -12.51 -3.04
C ALA A 74 6.80 -12.88 -1.91
N ALA A 75 6.22 -11.89 -1.22
CA ALA A 75 5.20 -12.12 -0.20
C ALA A 75 3.88 -12.67 -0.79
N ALA A 76 3.54 -12.31 -2.03
CA ALA A 76 2.39 -12.85 -2.75
C ALA A 76 2.58 -14.32 -3.15
N GLU A 77 3.79 -14.68 -3.56
CA GLU A 77 4.12 -16.01 -4.08
C GLU A 77 4.46 -17.00 -2.95
N GLY A 78 4.99 -16.52 -1.82
CA GLY A 78 5.34 -17.34 -0.65
C GLY A 78 4.17 -17.68 0.28
N GLY A 79 2.96 -17.19 -0.03
CA GLY A 79 1.72 -17.55 0.66
C GLY A 79 0.90 -18.56 -0.15
N SER A 80 1.31 -19.82 -0.16
CA SER A 80 0.51 -20.98 -0.58
C SER A 80 0.78 -22.16 0.34
#